data_AF-A0A6J7G5S5-F1
#
_entry.id   AF-A0A6J7G5S5-F1
#
_cell.length_a   1.000
_cell.length_b   1.000
_cell.length_c   1.000
_cell.angle_alpha   90.00
_cell.angle_beta   90.00
_cell.angle_gamma   90.00
#
_symmetry.space_group_name_H-M   'P 1'
#
loop_
_entity.id
_entity.type
_entity.pdbx_description
1 polymer ?
#
loop_
_entity_poly.entity_id
_entity_poly.type
_entity_poly.pdbx_seq_one_letter_code
_entity_poly.pdbx_strand_id
1 'polypeptide(L)' 'MSDRRVVQNPDGGWDVRGPDGRTVVRGRRTPRRAMVEARRAVRESGGGRLVVEDRTGRVRQTDHVPPAPGG' A
#
# COMPACT_ATOMS: atom_id res chain seq x y z
N MET A 1 3.47 -13.60 -2.87
CA MET A 1 2.56 -12.85 -1.97
C MET A 1 2.57 -11.39 -2.39
N SER A 2 1.41 -10.82 -2.70
CA SER A 2 1.30 -9.45 -3.24
C SER A 2 1.12 -8.42 -2.13
N ASP A 3 1.95 -8.52 -1.09
CA ASP A 3 1.85 -7.64 0.06
C ASP A 3 2.33 -6.24 -0.32
N ARG A 4 1.52 -5.23 -0.03
CA ARG A 4 1.87 -3.83 -0.27
C ARG A 4 1.93 -3.06 1.04
N ARG A 5 2.92 -2.17 1.15
CA ARG A 5 3.12 -1.30 2.30
C ARG A 5 2.88 0.14 1.91
N VAL A 6 2.02 0.84 2.63
CA VAL A 6 1.79 2.27 2.50
C VAL A 6 2.62 2.95 3.59
N VAL A 7 3.67 3.65 3.20
CA VAL A 7 4.63 4.26 4.13
C VAL A 7 4.51 5.77 4.04
N GLN A 8 4.43 6.44 5.18
CA GLN A 8 4.47 7.90 5.23
C GLN A 8 5.90 8.40 5.06
N ASN A 9 6.14 9.24 4.05
CA ASN A 9 7.43 9.87 3.82
C ASN A 9 7.68 11.03 4.81
N PRO A 10 8.96 11.31 5.13
CA PRO A 10 9.33 12.44 5.98
C PRO A 10 8.92 13.79 5.38
N ASP A 11 8.85 13.90 4.06
CA ASP A 11 8.41 15.11 3.35
C ASP A 11 6.88 15.37 3.41
N GLY A 12 6.13 14.55 4.16
CA GLY A 12 4.68 14.70 4.35
C GLY A 12 3.81 14.00 3.30
N GLY A 13 4.40 13.23 2.39
CA GLY A 13 3.70 12.41 1.40
C GLY A 13 3.52 10.94 1.83
N TRP A 14 2.88 10.15 0.97
CA TRP A 14 2.67 8.71 1.16
C TRP A 14 3.13 7.92 -0.06
N ASP A 15 3.90 6.87 0.20
CA ASP A 15 4.43 5.97 -0.82
C ASP A 15 3.83 4.57 -0.66
N VAL A 16 3.64 3.89 -1.78
CA VAL A 16 3.22 2.48 -1.81
C VAL A 16 4.40 1.65 -2.25
N ARG A 17 4.83 0.72 -1.42
CA ARG A 17 5.92 -0.23 -1.70
C ARG A 17 5.36 -1.62 -1.96
N GLY A 18 5.97 -2.30 -2.91
CA GLY A 18 5.72 -3.71 -3.21
C GLY A 18 6.41 -4.64 -2.21
N PRO A 19 6.19 -5.95 -2.35
CA PRO A 19 6.79 -6.98 -1.50
C PRO A 19 8.31 -7.08 -1.67
N ASP A 20 8.82 -6.64 -2.82
CA ASP A 20 10.25 -6.49 -3.16
C ASP A 20 10.88 -5.21 -2.58
N GLY A 21 10.12 -4.42 -1.81
CA GLY A 21 10.56 -3.16 -1.24
C GLY A 21 10.62 -2.01 -2.24
N ARG A 22 10.31 -2.24 -3.52
CA ARG A 22 10.30 -1.18 -4.54
C ARG A 22 9.08 -0.28 -4.39
N THR A 23 9.28 1.02 -4.53
CA THR A 23 8.19 1.98 -4.54
C THR A 23 7.39 1.86 -5.85
N VAL A 24 6.14 1.44 -5.75
CA VAL A 24 5.18 1.34 -6.85
C VAL A 24 4.53 2.70 -7.12
N VAL A 25 4.23 3.45 -6.05
CA VAL A 25 3.62 4.77 -6.14
C VAL A 25 4.33 5.70 -5.17
N ARG A 26 4.74 6.88 -5.64
CA ARG A 26 5.42 7.89 -4.82
C ARG A 26 4.55 9.14 -4.63
N GLY A 27 4.68 9.79 -3.47
CA GLY A 27 4.32 11.19 -3.27
C GLY A 27 2.83 11.49 -3.24
N ARG A 28 1.99 10.57 -2.75
CA ARG A 28 0.56 10.87 -2.57
C ARG A 28 0.38 11.87 -1.44
N ARG A 29 -0.33 12.97 -1.73
CA ARG A 29 -0.59 14.07 -0.78
C ARG A 29 -1.42 13.67 0.44
N THR A 30 -2.18 12.56 0.34
CA THR A 30 -3.06 12.11 1.43
C THR A 30 -3.00 10.60 1.62
N PRO A 31 -3.14 10.11 2.86
CA PRO A 31 -3.17 8.68 3.16
C PRO A 31 -4.33 8.00 2.44
N ARG A 32 -5.49 8.67 2.38
CA ARG A 32 -6.69 8.13 1.73
C ARG A 32 -6.45 7.79 0.26
N ARG A 33 -5.76 8.67 -0.49
CA ARG A 33 -5.41 8.41 -1.89
C ARG A 33 -4.37 7.29 -2.01
N ALA A 34 -3.37 7.26 -1.14
CA ALA A 34 -2.37 6.18 -1.13
C ALA A 34 -3.00 4.82 -0.87
N MET A 35 -3.92 4.72 0.09
CA MET A 35 -4.63 3.48 0.41
C MET A 35 -5.52 3.00 -0.74
N VAL A 36 -6.21 3.90 -1.45
CA VAL A 36 -7.03 3.52 -2.62
C VAL A 36 -6.17 2.91 -3.72
N GLU A 37 -5.06 3.56 -4.06
CA GLU A 37 -4.10 3.07 -5.06
C GLU A 37 -3.45 1.76 -4.62
N ALA A 38 -3.06 1.66 -3.35
CA ALA A 38 -2.46 0.45 -2.82
C ALA A 38 -3.45 -0.71 -2.85
N ARG A 39 -4.70 -0.53 -2.41
CA ARG A 39 -5.76 -1.55 -2.52
C ARG A 39 -5.95 -1.98 -3.97
N ARG A 40 -6.07 -1.04 -4.90
CA ARG A 40 -6.21 -1.34 -6.33
C ARG A 40 -5.06 -2.20 -6.83
N ALA A 41 -3.83 -1.79 -6.54
CA ALA A 41 -2.65 -2.50 -6.96
C ALA A 41 -2.58 -3.91 -6.33
N VAL A 42 -2.95 -4.08 -5.04
CA VAL A 42 -3.05 -5.42 -4.41
C VAL A 42 -4.07 -6.30 -5.13
N ARG A 43 -5.26 -5.77 -5.45
CA ARG A 43 -6.28 -6.53 -6.20
C ARG A 43 -5.78 -6.95 -7.58
N GLU A 44 -5.17 -6.04 -8.32
CA GLU A 44 -4.62 -6.29 -9.67
C GLU A 44 -3.47 -7.33 -9.65
N SER A 45 -2.76 -7.46 -8.53
CA SER A 45 -1.72 -8.47 -8.33
C SER A 45 -2.23 -9.81 -7.77
N GLY A 46 -3.55 -10.07 -7.83
CA GLY A 46 -4.13 -11.32 -7.37
C GLY A 46 -4.43 -11.37 -5.86
N GLY A 47 -4.57 -10.22 -5.21
CA GLY A 47 -4.91 -10.15 -3.78
C GLY A 47 -3.72 -10.35 -2.85
N GLY A 48 -3.86 -9.93 -1.59
CA GLY A 48 -2.79 -9.95 -0.60
C GLY A 48 -3.03 -9.01 0.58
N ARG A 49 -1.98 -8.78 1.37
CA ARG A 49 -2.05 -7.90 2.55
C ARG A 49 -1.67 -6.47 2.21
N LEU A 50 -2.46 -5.51 2.70
CA LEU A 50 -2.12 -4.10 2.69
C LEU A 50 -1.73 -3.70 4.12
N VAL A 51 -0.50 -3.23 4.29
CA VAL A 51 -0.01 -2.73 5.58
C VAL A 51 0.17 -1.22 5.46
N VAL A 52 -0.33 -0.46 6.43
CA VAL A 52 -0.15 0.99 6.50
C VAL A 52 0.77 1.27 7.68
N GLU A 53 1.91 1.88 7.38
CA GLU A 53 2.94 2.27 8.32
C GLU A 53 2.99 3.79 8.46
N ASP A 54 3.25 4.27 9.67
CA ASP A 54 3.55 5.69 9.88
C ASP A 54 5.01 6.02 9.54
N ARG A 55 5.37 7.29 9.68
CA ARG A 55 6.74 7.78 9.46
C ARG A 55 7.80 7.12 10.34
N THR A 56 7.41 6.48 11.44
CA THR A 56 8.30 5.77 12.38
C THR A 56 8.41 4.29 12.05
N GLY A 57 7.76 3.82 10.98
CA GLY A 57 7.70 2.41 10.59
C GLY A 57 6.74 1.59 11.46
N ARG A 58 5.91 2.23 12.29
CA ARG A 58 4.91 1.50 13.08
C ARG A 58 3.69 1.22 12.23
N VAL A 59 3.26 -0.04 12.25
CA VAL A 59 2.02 -0.46 11.60
C VAL A 59 0.85 0.20 12.31
N ARG A 60 0.15 1.10 11.62
CA ARG A 60 -1.09 1.71 12.09
C ARG A 60 -2.31 0.89 11.74
N GLN A 61 -2.28 0.26 10.58
CA GLN A 61 -3.39 -0.51 10.06
C GLN A 61 -2.89 -1.64 9.20
N THR A 62 -3.59 -2.77 9.23
CA THR A 62 -3.39 -3.87 8.30
C THR A 62 -4.75 -4.26 7.76
N ASP A 63 -4.79 -4.57 6.48
CA ASP A 63 -6.00 -4.90 5.75
C ASP A 63 -5.73 -6.08 4.82
N HIS A 64 -6.72 -6.91 4.57
CA HIS A 64 -6.63 -8.04 3.66
C HIS A 64 -7.46 -7.76 2.42
N VAL A 65 -6.80 -7.66 1.28
CA VAL A 65 -7.43 -7.31 0.03
C VAL A 65 -7.64 -8.59 -0.77
N PRO A 66 -8.89 -9.02 -0.98
CA PRO A 66 -9.16 -10.22 -1.77
C PRO A 66 -8.73 -10.02 -3.23
N PRO A 67 -8.35 -11.09 -3.94
CA PRO A 67 -8.16 -11.03 -5.39
C PRO A 67 -9.38 -10.45 -6.08
N ALA A 68 -9.18 -9.87 -7.26
CA ALA A 68 -10.31 -9.64 -8.15
C ALA A 68 -10.99 -11.00 -8.44
N PRO A 69 -12.33 -11.12 -8.33
CA PRO A 69 -13.02 -12.32 -8.79
C PRO A 69 -12.64 -12.53 -10.27
N GLY A 70 -12.20 -13.74 -10.60
CA GLY A 70 -11.60 -14.08 -11.89
C GLY A 70 -12.45 -13.61 -13.07
N GLY A 71 -11.78 -13.05 -14.07
CA GLY A 71 -12.29 -12.94 -15.43
C GLY A 71 -12.02 -14.23 -16.18
#